data_AF-A0A3D1QZI1-F1
#
_entry.id   AF-A0A3D1QZI1-F1
#
_cell.length_a   1.000
_cell.length_b   1.000
_cell.length_c   1.000
_cell.angle_alpha   90.00
_cell.angle_beta   90.00
_cell.angle_gamma   90.00
#
_symmetry.space_group_name_H-M   'P 1'
#
loop_
_entity.id
_entity.type
_entity.pdbx_description
1 polymer ?
#
loop_
_entity_poly.entity_id
_entity_poly.type
_entity_poly.pdbx_seq_one_letter_code
_entity_poly.pdbx_strand_id
1 'polypeptide(L)'
;MQLIPDNLSIDFVGKRKLFITLSFFVCLAILLGIAVFGFNWGVDFAGGSELEVKFADKVEAADIRKTMEAAGFEDALVQEIGSADEHTFLIRVGRVALLTEEDTAKTKAALQAKLGDQLVDLTFNPNYGDQFQLSLKKGATPPSPEQVRQTIEATGLRVNRIDGHASGYTIMMGGISEKVSATLQEAKNTHGWPDAELRRVEFVGPQVGRELRNQGILS
;
A
#
# COMPACT_ATOMS: atom_id res chain seq x y z
N MET A 1 31.46 -28.42 29.22
CA MET A 1 30.83 -27.63 30.30
C MET A 1 29.36 -28.03 30.36
N GLN A 2 28.88 -28.54 31.50
CA GLN A 2 27.43 -28.74 31.69
C GLN A 2 26.79 -27.38 31.97
N LEU A 3 25.78 -27.01 31.17
CA LEU A 3 25.04 -25.75 31.29
C LEU A 3 24.01 -25.77 32.44
N ILE A 4 23.66 -26.95 32.97
CA ILE A 4 22.70 -27.11 34.05
C ILE A 4 23.38 -27.93 35.16
N PRO A 5 23.47 -27.42 36.40
CA PRO A 5 24.08 -28.14 37.51
C PRO A 5 23.19 -29.32 37.95
N ASP A 6 23.83 -30.44 38.27
CA ASP A 6 23.16 -31.73 38.58
C ASP A 6 22.26 -31.69 39.83
N ASN A 7 22.31 -30.62 40.65
CA ASN A 7 21.50 -30.46 41.87
C ASN A 7 20.43 -29.35 41.82
N LEU A 8 20.08 -28.84 40.63
CA LEU A 8 19.11 -27.75 40.51
C LEU A 8 17.68 -28.21 40.83
N SER A 9 17.17 -27.90 42.03
CA SER A 9 15.80 -28.21 42.46
C SER A 9 14.94 -26.95 42.54
N ILE A 10 14.31 -26.58 41.42
CA ILE A 10 13.32 -25.50 41.38
C ILE A 10 11.91 -26.08 41.54
N ASP A 11 11.17 -25.61 42.54
CA ASP A 11 9.78 -26.02 42.76
C ASP A 11 8.81 -25.29 41.82
N PHE A 12 8.77 -25.74 40.57
CA PHE A 12 7.80 -25.26 39.58
C PHE A 12 6.36 -25.63 39.95
N VAL A 13 6.15 -26.78 40.59
CA VAL A 13 4.82 -27.35 40.87
C VAL A 13 4.13 -26.60 42.02
N GLY A 14 4.87 -26.23 43.06
CA GLY A 14 4.36 -25.44 44.18
C GLY A 14 4.07 -23.99 43.78
N LYS A 15 4.88 -23.41 42.90
CA LYS A 15 4.69 -22.03 42.40
C LYS A 15 3.69 -21.90 41.25
N ARG A 16 3.12 -23.00 40.74
CA ARG A 16 2.22 -22.99 39.57
C ARG A 16 1.07 -21.99 39.68
N LYS A 17 0.47 -21.82 40.86
CA LYS A 17 -0.66 -20.89 41.06
C LYS A 17 -0.27 -19.44 40.78
N LEU A 18 0.93 -19.04 41.21
CA LEU A 18 1.45 -17.69 40.97
C LEU A 18 1.65 -17.44 39.47
N PHE A 19 2.27 -18.38 38.75
CA PHE A 19 2.46 -18.25 37.31
C PHE A 19 1.15 -18.31 36.51
N ILE A 20 0.18 -19.14 36.93
CA ILE A 20 -1.15 -19.20 36.32
C ILE A 20 -1.90 -17.87 36.52
N THR A 21 -1.90 -17.33 37.74
CA THR A 21 -2.55 -16.04 38.02
C THR A 21 -1.90 -14.90 37.24
N LEU A 22 -0.57 -14.85 37.19
CA LEU A 22 0.16 -13.87 36.40
C LEU A 22 -0.18 -13.99 34.90
N SER A 23 -0.14 -15.21 34.35
CA SER A 23 -0.49 -15.48 32.95
C SER A 23 -1.93 -15.06 32.63
N PHE A 24 -2.88 -15.34 33.52
CA PHE A 24 -4.27 -14.91 33.37
C PHE A 24 -4.38 -13.39 33.22
N PHE A 25 -3.73 -12.62 34.11
CA PHE A 25 -3.78 -11.15 34.02
C PHE A 25 -3.06 -10.61 32.79
N VAL A 26 -1.96 -11.22 32.36
CA VAL A 26 -1.26 -10.84 31.11
C VAL A 26 -2.16 -11.11 29.90
N CYS A 27 -2.76 -12.29 29.80
CA CYS A 27 -3.71 -12.61 28.74
C CYS A 27 -4.92 -11.66 28.74
N LEU A 28 -5.47 -11.36 29.92
CA LEU A 28 -6.57 -10.42 30.06
C LEU A 28 -6.17 -9.01 29.61
N ALA A 29 -4.98 -8.54 29.98
CA ALA A 29 -4.46 -7.25 29.53
C ALA A 29 -4.28 -7.20 28.01
N ILE A 30 -3.81 -8.29 27.38
CA ILE A 30 -3.70 -8.38 25.92
C ILE A 30 -5.08 -8.32 25.27
N LEU A 31 -6.07 -9.08 25.76
CA LEU A 31 -7.44 -9.06 25.23
C LEU A 31 -8.09 -7.68 25.36
N LEU A 32 -7.91 -7.02 26.51
CA LEU A 32 -8.38 -5.65 26.71
C LEU A 32 -7.65 -4.67 25.80
N GLY A 33 -6.35 -4.84 25.60
CA GLY A 33 -5.57 -4.05 24.64
C GLY A 33 -6.11 -4.18 23.22
N ILE A 34 -6.36 -5.40 22.75
CA ILE A 34 -6.97 -5.65 21.43
C ILE A 34 -8.37 -5.02 21.34
N ALA A 35 -9.18 -5.09 22.40
CA ALA A 35 -10.52 -4.50 22.40
C ALA A 35 -10.52 -2.96 22.33
N VAL A 36 -9.51 -2.30 22.93
CA VAL A 36 -9.41 -0.82 22.95
C VAL A 36 -8.70 -0.28 21.71
N PHE A 37 -7.59 -0.90 21.30
CA PHE A 37 -6.74 -0.42 20.20
C PHE A 37 -7.08 -1.04 18.84
N GLY A 38 -7.83 -2.14 18.82
CA GLY A 38 -8.15 -2.88 17.61
C GLY A 38 -7.00 -3.78 17.13
N PHE A 39 -7.23 -4.44 16.00
CA PHE A 39 -6.20 -5.22 15.29
C PHE A 39 -5.48 -4.33 14.27
N ASN A 40 -4.16 -4.50 14.15
CA ASN A 40 -3.41 -3.96 13.01
C ASN A 40 -3.58 -4.90 11.82
N TRP A 41 -4.45 -4.54 10.88
CA TRP A 41 -4.80 -5.38 9.74
C TRP A 41 -3.72 -5.33 8.66
N GLY A 42 -3.22 -6.49 8.25
CA GLY A 42 -2.36 -6.59 7.07
C GLY A 42 -3.10 -6.29 5.76
N VAL A 43 -2.35 -6.16 4.66
CA VAL A 43 -2.88 -5.83 3.32
C VAL A 43 -3.97 -6.80 2.85
N ASP A 44 -3.88 -8.08 3.21
CA ASP A 44 -4.91 -9.08 2.90
C ASP A 44 -6.31 -8.74 3.46
N PHE A 45 -6.36 -8.03 4.59
CA PHE A 45 -7.61 -7.71 5.31
C PHE A 45 -8.00 -6.22 5.25
N ALA A 46 -7.01 -5.34 5.12
CA ALA A 46 -7.23 -3.90 4.96
C ALA A 46 -7.46 -3.51 3.49
N GLY A 47 -6.92 -4.30 2.55
CA GLY A 47 -6.69 -3.88 1.18
C GLY A 47 -5.37 -3.10 1.06
N GLY A 48 -4.79 -3.12 -0.14
CA GLY A 48 -3.48 -2.52 -0.39
C GLY A 48 -2.83 -3.08 -1.64
N SER A 49 -1.53 -2.81 -1.77
CA SER A 49 -0.72 -3.28 -2.89
C SER A 49 0.42 -4.15 -2.38
N GLU A 50 0.65 -5.26 -3.05
CA GLU A 50 1.79 -6.14 -2.83
C GLU A 50 2.71 -6.07 -4.04
N LEU A 51 3.99 -5.78 -3.80
CA LEU A 51 5.00 -5.63 -4.83
C LEU A 51 6.12 -6.62 -4.56
N GLU A 52 6.42 -7.47 -5.54
CA GLU A 52 7.58 -8.34 -5.52
C GLU A 52 8.74 -7.65 -6.22
N VAL A 53 9.81 -7.41 -5.47
CA VAL A 53 11.01 -6.72 -5.94
C VAL A 53 12.20 -7.66 -5.79
N LYS A 54 12.99 -7.81 -6.85
CA LYS A 54 14.26 -8.53 -6.81
C LYS A 54 15.42 -7.55 -6.91
N PHE A 55 16.38 -7.66 -6.00
CA PHE A 55 17.62 -6.89 -6.10
C PHE A 55 18.72 -7.72 -6.76
N ALA A 56 19.65 -7.05 -7.43
CA ALA A 56 20.80 -7.69 -8.06
C ALA A 56 21.87 -8.17 -7.06
N ASP A 57 21.90 -7.58 -5.85
CA ASP A 57 22.81 -7.91 -4.77
C ASP A 57 22.10 -7.74 -3.41
N LYS A 58 22.76 -8.09 -2.32
CA LYS A 58 22.20 -8.07 -0.98
C LYS A 58 21.78 -6.66 -0.55
N VAL A 59 20.52 -6.54 -0.12
CA VAL A 59 19.96 -5.36 0.55
C VAL A 59 19.27 -5.82 1.83
N GLU A 60 19.39 -5.04 2.91
CA GLU A 60 18.72 -5.36 4.17
C GLU A 60 17.26 -4.91 4.14
N ALA A 61 16.33 -5.80 4.53
CA ALA A 61 14.89 -5.50 4.55
C ALA A 61 14.54 -4.26 5.38
N ALA A 62 15.31 -3.98 6.44
CA ALA A 62 15.13 -2.81 7.30
C ALA A 62 15.41 -1.50 6.56
N ASP A 63 16.37 -1.49 5.64
CA ASP A 63 16.71 -0.29 4.87
C ASP A 63 15.67 -0.03 3.77
N ILE A 64 15.19 -1.09 3.10
CA ILE A 64 14.04 -1.02 2.19
C ILE A 64 12.84 -0.39 2.90
N ARG A 65 12.53 -0.87 4.12
CA ARG A 65 11.41 -0.35 4.90
C ARG A 65 11.56 1.15 5.19
N LYS A 66 12.71 1.59 5.69
CA LYS A 66 12.96 3.01 5.98
C LYS A 66 12.84 3.90 4.75
N THR A 67 13.32 3.43 3.60
CA THR A 67 13.18 4.16 2.34
C THR A 67 11.72 4.27 1.92
N MET A 68 10.92 3.20 2.08
CA MET A 68 9.48 3.24 1.79
C MET A 68 8.74 4.17 2.76
N GLU A 69 9.08 4.16 4.05
CA GLU A 69 8.54 5.08 5.06
C GLU A 69 8.86 6.54 4.70
N ALA A 70 10.11 6.84 4.33
CA ALA A 70 10.53 8.17 3.89
C ALA A 70 9.81 8.65 2.62
N ALA A 71 9.38 7.72 1.76
CA ALA A 71 8.57 8.01 0.57
C ALA A 71 7.07 8.18 0.87
N GLY A 72 6.66 8.14 2.14
CA GLY A 72 5.28 8.31 2.59
C GLY A 72 4.46 7.03 2.62
N PHE A 73 5.11 5.86 2.63
CA PHE A 73 4.49 4.56 2.91
C PHE A 73 4.81 4.13 4.34
N GLU A 74 4.27 4.84 5.33
CA GLU A 74 4.60 4.68 6.76
C GLU A 74 4.34 3.25 7.29
N ASP A 75 3.32 2.56 6.75
CA ASP A 75 2.99 1.18 7.13
C ASP A 75 3.56 0.12 6.16
N ALA A 76 4.65 0.44 5.45
CA ALA A 76 5.27 -0.51 4.52
C ALA A 76 5.81 -1.75 5.26
N LEU A 77 5.29 -2.92 4.92
CA LEU A 77 5.81 -4.20 5.40
C LEU A 77 6.74 -4.78 4.33
N VAL A 78 8.00 -4.95 4.70
CA VAL A 78 9.01 -5.59 3.85
C VAL A 78 9.35 -6.95 4.44
N GLN A 79 9.22 -7.97 3.61
CA GLN A 79 9.53 -9.36 3.95
C GLN A 79 10.42 -9.97 2.87
N GLU A 80 11.53 -10.59 3.26
CA GLU A 80 12.35 -11.37 2.35
C GLU A 80 11.65 -12.68 1.98
N ILE A 81 11.68 -13.05 0.71
CA ILE A 81 11.07 -14.27 0.16
C ILE A 81 12.08 -15.00 -0.71
N GLY A 82 11.90 -16.31 -0.87
CA GLY A 82 12.82 -17.14 -1.65
C GLY A 82 14.07 -17.53 -0.86
N SER A 83 15.12 -17.91 -1.58
CA SER A 83 16.42 -18.25 -0.97
C SER A 83 17.25 -16.99 -0.70
N ALA A 84 18.15 -17.03 0.28
CA ALA A 84 18.99 -15.88 0.65
C ALA A 84 19.80 -15.28 -0.51
N ASP A 85 20.11 -16.10 -1.52
CA ASP A 85 20.87 -15.71 -2.72
C ASP A 85 19.98 -15.09 -3.82
N GLU A 86 18.65 -15.14 -3.67
CA GLU A 86 17.71 -14.59 -4.65
C GLU A 86 17.41 -13.12 -4.43
N HIS A 87 17.72 -12.59 -3.23
CA HIS A 87 17.52 -11.19 -2.83
C HIS A 87 16.14 -10.64 -3.24
N THR A 88 15.11 -11.44 -3.01
CA THR A 88 13.73 -11.13 -3.41
C THR A 88 12.94 -10.69 -2.18
N PHE A 89 12.18 -9.62 -2.32
CA PHE A 89 11.40 -9.03 -1.23
C PHE A 89 9.97 -8.82 -1.67
N LEU A 90 9.06 -9.12 -0.76
CA LEU A 90 7.66 -8.75 -0.84
C LEU A 90 7.45 -7.46 -0.03
N ILE A 91 7.10 -6.39 -0.73
CA ILE A 91 6.77 -5.08 -0.17
C ILE A 91 5.27 -4.93 -0.19
N ARG A 92 4.65 -4.86 0.98
CA ARG A 92 3.21 -4.62 1.14
C ARG A 92 2.98 -3.21 1.62
N VAL A 93 2.10 -2.47 0.94
CA VAL A 93 1.71 -1.11 1.32
C VAL A 93 0.20 -1.03 1.51
N GLY A 94 -0.24 -0.41 2.60
CA GLY A 94 -1.66 -0.27 2.98
C GLY A 94 -2.47 0.71 2.11
N ARG A 95 -2.00 1.03 0.90
CA ARG A 95 -2.68 1.94 -0.03
C ARG A 95 -2.87 1.23 -1.37
N VAL A 96 -4.02 1.50 -2.00
CA VAL A 96 -4.35 1.03 -3.36
C VAL A 96 -4.22 2.15 -4.38
N ALA A 97 -4.33 3.39 -3.92
CA ALA A 97 -4.21 4.60 -4.71
C ALA A 97 -3.33 5.63 -3.98
N LEU A 98 -2.47 6.32 -4.73
CA LEU A 98 -1.75 7.50 -4.30
C LEU A 98 -2.62 8.75 -4.34
N LEU A 99 -3.59 8.78 -5.25
CA LEU A 99 -4.54 9.87 -5.38
C LEU A 99 -5.37 10.02 -4.10
N THR A 100 -5.52 11.26 -3.67
CA THR A 100 -6.39 11.62 -2.56
C THR A 100 -7.70 12.20 -3.06
N GLU A 101 -8.70 12.26 -2.17
CA GLU A 101 -9.94 12.99 -2.47
C GLU A 101 -9.67 14.48 -2.75
N GLU A 102 -8.64 15.05 -2.12
CA GLU A 102 -8.19 16.43 -2.39
C GLU A 102 -7.66 16.58 -3.81
N ASP A 103 -6.84 15.65 -4.29
CA ASP A 103 -6.31 15.63 -5.65
C ASP A 103 -7.43 15.50 -6.68
N THR A 104 -8.45 14.68 -6.36
CA THR A 104 -9.66 14.54 -7.16
C THR A 104 -10.41 15.86 -7.25
N ALA A 105 -10.61 16.55 -6.13
CA ALA A 105 -11.30 17.83 -6.09
C ALA A 105 -10.55 18.93 -6.86
N LYS A 106 -9.23 19.02 -6.69
CA LYS A 106 -8.36 19.96 -7.44
C LYS A 106 -8.42 19.69 -8.94
N THR A 107 -8.33 18.42 -9.33
CA THR A 107 -8.36 18.01 -10.73
C THR A 107 -9.73 18.25 -11.36
N LYS A 108 -10.82 17.97 -10.62
CA LYS A 108 -12.18 18.28 -11.04
C LYS A 108 -12.36 19.78 -11.24
N ALA A 109 -11.90 20.60 -10.31
CA ALA A 109 -11.98 22.06 -10.43
C ALA A 109 -11.18 22.60 -11.64
N ALA A 110 -9.95 22.10 -11.84
CA ALA A 110 -9.11 22.49 -12.97
C ALA A 110 -9.72 22.10 -14.33
N LEU A 111 -10.29 20.89 -14.42
CA LEU A 111 -10.96 20.42 -15.62
C LEU A 111 -12.29 21.15 -15.85
N GLN A 112 -13.05 21.43 -14.80
CA GLN A 112 -14.30 22.20 -14.89
C GLN A 112 -14.05 23.64 -15.36
N ALA A 113 -12.96 24.28 -14.91
CA ALA A 113 -12.58 25.62 -15.36
C ALA A 113 -12.26 25.68 -16.86
N LYS A 114 -11.71 24.61 -17.45
CA LYS A 114 -11.37 24.58 -18.88
C LYS A 114 -12.47 24.01 -19.78
N LEU A 115 -13.20 23.01 -19.30
CA LEU A 115 -14.20 22.28 -20.08
C LEU A 115 -15.63 22.83 -19.89
N GLY A 116 -15.86 23.61 -18.83
CA GLY A 116 -17.16 24.21 -18.52
C GLY A 116 -18.29 23.18 -18.56
N ASP A 117 -19.34 23.48 -19.31
CA ASP A 117 -20.55 22.64 -19.47
C ASP A 117 -20.33 21.35 -20.28
N GLN A 118 -19.14 21.13 -20.84
CA GLN A 118 -18.80 19.88 -21.53
C GLN A 118 -18.47 18.77 -20.54
N LEU A 119 -17.99 19.12 -19.34
CA LEU A 119 -17.71 18.17 -18.27
C LEU A 119 -19.01 17.79 -17.56
N VAL A 120 -19.38 16.51 -17.63
CA VAL A 120 -20.50 15.97 -16.87
C VAL A 120 -20.03 15.60 -15.47
N ASP A 121 -18.95 14.82 -15.37
CA ASP A 121 -18.36 14.45 -14.09
C ASP A 121 -16.91 14.01 -14.24
N LEU A 122 -16.18 14.05 -13.12
CA LEU A 122 -14.88 13.41 -12.95
C LEU A 122 -15.00 12.46 -11.76
N THR A 123 -15.00 11.16 -12.05
CA THR A 123 -15.14 10.13 -11.02
C THR A 123 -13.78 9.53 -10.72
N PHE A 124 -13.47 9.43 -9.43
CA PHE A 124 -12.33 8.66 -8.91
C PHE A 124 -12.87 7.52 -8.06
N ASN A 125 -12.31 6.33 -8.25
CA ASN A 125 -12.62 5.20 -7.39
C ASN A 125 -11.31 4.62 -6.83
N PRO A 126 -11.03 4.85 -5.53
CA PRO A 126 -9.77 4.42 -4.92
C PRO A 126 -9.58 2.90 -4.88
N ASN A 127 -10.65 2.12 -5.12
CA ASN A 127 -10.59 0.66 -5.10
C ASN A 127 -9.99 0.06 -6.37
N TYR A 128 -9.94 0.81 -7.47
CA TYR A 128 -9.46 0.33 -8.77
C TYR A 128 -8.12 0.98 -9.18
N GLY A 129 -7.38 1.49 -8.19
CA GLY A 129 -6.11 2.17 -8.39
C GLY A 129 -6.25 3.63 -8.80
N ASP A 130 -5.15 4.20 -9.28
CA ASP A 130 -5.02 5.62 -9.59
C ASP A 130 -5.58 5.96 -10.99
N GLN A 131 -6.90 5.87 -11.15
CA GLN A 131 -7.59 6.22 -12.40
C GLN A 131 -8.72 7.25 -12.20
N PHE A 132 -8.80 8.22 -13.11
CA PHE A 132 -9.93 9.13 -13.24
C PHE A 132 -10.79 8.75 -14.44
N GLN A 133 -12.10 8.74 -14.26
CA GLN A 133 -13.08 8.66 -15.34
C GLN A 133 -13.67 10.04 -15.60
N LEU A 134 -13.29 10.62 -16.72
CA LEU A 134 -13.88 11.86 -17.22
C LEU A 134 -15.12 11.52 -18.04
N SER A 135 -16.28 11.99 -17.61
CA SER A 135 -17.52 11.87 -18.37
C SER A 135 -17.82 13.19 -19.07
N LEU A 136 -18.06 13.13 -20.39
CA LEU A 136 -18.38 14.30 -21.21
C LEU A 136 -19.84 14.30 -21.63
N LYS A 137 -20.36 15.50 -21.89
CA LYS A 137 -21.73 15.68 -22.35
C LYS A 137 -21.90 15.04 -23.73
N LYS A 138 -22.98 14.27 -23.89
CA LYS A 138 -23.31 13.61 -25.16
C LYS A 138 -23.43 14.65 -26.28
N GLY A 139 -22.58 14.53 -27.31
CA GLY A 139 -22.53 15.46 -28.45
C GLY A 139 -21.58 16.65 -28.30
N ALA A 140 -20.85 16.77 -27.18
CA ALA A 140 -19.76 17.74 -27.06
C ALA A 140 -18.56 17.28 -27.92
N THR A 141 -17.83 18.25 -28.49
CA THR A 141 -16.56 17.96 -29.19
C THR A 141 -15.53 17.52 -28.14
N PRO A 142 -14.96 16.31 -28.22
CA PRO A 142 -14.02 15.85 -27.22
C PRO A 142 -12.76 16.74 -27.20
N PRO A 143 -12.30 17.22 -26.03
CA PRO A 143 -11.06 17.97 -25.92
C PRO A 143 -9.86 17.10 -26.35
N SER A 144 -8.78 17.70 -26.82
CA SER A 144 -7.57 16.93 -27.17
C SER A 144 -7.02 16.19 -25.93
N PRO A 145 -6.60 14.92 -26.04
CA PRO A 145 -5.97 14.20 -24.93
C PRO A 145 -4.80 14.97 -24.30
N GLU A 146 -4.03 15.71 -25.10
CA GLU A 146 -2.91 16.52 -24.60
C GLU A 146 -3.37 17.71 -23.76
N GLN A 147 -4.52 18.31 -24.08
CA GLN A 147 -5.08 19.39 -23.26
C GLN A 147 -5.56 18.87 -21.91
N VAL A 148 -6.15 17.67 -21.89
CA VAL A 148 -6.52 16.98 -20.66
C VAL A 148 -5.27 16.67 -19.84
N ARG A 149 -4.24 16.08 -20.46
CA ARG A 149 -2.95 15.80 -19.81
C ARG A 149 -2.36 17.05 -19.16
N GLN A 150 -2.17 18.13 -19.92
CA GLN A 150 -1.56 19.37 -19.41
C GLN A 150 -2.35 19.98 -18.25
N THR A 151 -3.68 19.85 -18.26
CA THR A 151 -4.53 20.40 -17.19
C THR A 151 -4.37 19.62 -15.89
N ILE A 152 -4.22 18.30 -15.99
CA ILE A 152 -4.00 17.42 -14.84
C ILE A 152 -2.55 17.54 -14.36
N GLU A 153 -1.58 17.64 -15.25
CA GLU A 153 -0.18 17.85 -14.86
C GLU A 153 0.05 19.21 -14.20
N ALA A 154 -0.74 20.23 -14.57
CA ALA A 154 -0.73 21.52 -13.89
C ALA A 154 -1.23 21.45 -12.43
N THR A 155 -1.97 20.41 -12.04
CA THR A 155 -2.34 20.19 -10.62
C THR A 155 -1.24 19.48 -9.83
N GLY A 156 -0.12 19.15 -10.46
CA GLY A 156 1.02 18.45 -9.86
C GLY A 156 0.94 16.93 -9.97
N LEU A 157 -0.07 16.39 -10.64
CA LEU A 157 -0.23 14.94 -10.82
C LEU A 157 0.35 14.46 -12.15
N ARG A 158 1.04 13.32 -12.16
CA ARG A 158 1.57 12.73 -13.40
C ARG A 158 0.54 11.83 -14.08
N VAL A 159 0.28 12.09 -15.36
CA VAL A 159 -0.58 11.26 -16.19
C VAL A 159 0.25 10.24 -16.96
N ASN A 160 -0.06 8.95 -16.79
CA ASN A 160 0.63 7.88 -17.50
C ASN A 160 -0.02 7.61 -18.88
N ARG A 161 -1.35 7.47 -18.89
CA ARG A 161 -2.12 7.17 -20.10
C ARG A 161 -3.48 7.86 -20.09
N ILE A 162 -3.95 8.24 -21.28
CA ILE A 162 -5.32 8.74 -21.49
C ILE A 162 -5.94 7.91 -22.60
N ASP A 163 -6.99 7.16 -22.26
CA ASP A 163 -7.75 6.33 -23.18
C ASP A 163 -9.11 6.97 -23.44
N GLY A 164 -9.34 7.41 -24.68
CA GLY A 164 -10.61 8.00 -25.10
C GLY A 164 -11.68 6.94 -25.41
N HIS A 165 -12.92 7.23 -25.06
CA HIS A 165 -14.10 6.43 -25.40
C HIS A 165 -15.29 7.34 -25.74
N ALA A 166 -16.39 6.75 -26.25
CA ALA A 166 -17.50 7.52 -26.85
C ALA A 166 -18.16 8.56 -25.91
N SER A 167 -18.06 8.36 -24.60
CA SER A 167 -18.64 9.23 -23.56
C SER A 167 -17.61 10.00 -22.74
N GLY A 168 -16.30 9.93 -23.06
CA GLY A 168 -15.27 10.61 -22.29
C GLY A 168 -13.88 9.99 -22.33
N TYR A 169 -13.14 10.09 -21.23
CA TYR A 169 -11.76 9.61 -21.12
C TYR A 169 -11.53 8.83 -19.83
N THR A 170 -10.75 7.76 -19.93
CA THR A 170 -10.15 7.10 -18.78
C THR A 170 -8.71 7.58 -18.68
N ILE A 171 -8.37 8.22 -17.58
CA ILE A 171 -7.06 8.78 -17.34
C ILE A 171 -6.39 7.92 -16.27
N MET A 172 -5.33 7.22 -16.65
CA MET A 172 -4.50 6.46 -15.73
C MET A 172 -3.37 7.36 -15.25
N MET A 173 -3.30 7.55 -13.94
CA MET A 173 -2.25 8.33 -13.28
C MET A 173 -1.05 7.45 -12.95
N GLY A 174 0.06 8.07 -12.56
CA GLY A 174 1.19 7.34 -11.99
C GLY A 174 0.77 6.60 -10.73
N GLY A 175 0.84 5.27 -10.76
CA GLY A 175 0.37 4.40 -9.69
C GLY A 175 1.42 4.15 -8.61
N ILE A 176 1.06 3.27 -7.67
CA ILE A 176 1.96 2.81 -6.60
C ILE A 176 3.20 2.12 -7.17
N SER A 177 3.06 1.31 -8.22
CA SER A 177 4.19 0.66 -8.91
C SER A 177 5.24 1.65 -9.39
N GLU A 178 4.80 2.76 -9.97
CA GLU A 178 5.67 3.81 -10.49
C GLU A 178 6.32 4.62 -9.37
N LYS A 179 5.57 4.90 -8.29
CA LYS A 179 6.16 5.59 -7.14
C LYS A 179 7.18 4.69 -6.43
N VAL A 180 6.89 3.41 -6.26
CA VAL A 180 7.81 2.44 -5.65
C VAL A 180 9.05 2.29 -6.52
N SER A 181 8.91 2.11 -7.84
CA SER A 181 10.06 2.01 -8.74
C SER A 181 10.90 3.29 -8.77
N ALA A 182 10.26 4.48 -8.77
CA ALA A 182 10.96 5.75 -8.67
C ALA A 182 11.71 5.89 -7.33
N THR A 183 11.11 5.46 -6.23
CA THR A 183 11.72 5.48 -4.90
C THR A 183 12.93 4.54 -4.83
N LEU A 184 12.82 3.34 -5.40
CA LEU A 184 13.93 2.37 -5.47
C LEU A 184 15.06 2.89 -6.37
N GLN A 185 14.72 3.54 -7.48
CA GLN A 185 15.70 4.17 -8.36
C GLN A 185 16.41 5.35 -7.68
N GLU A 186 15.70 6.15 -6.89
CA GLU A 186 16.28 7.20 -6.06
C GLU A 186 17.19 6.61 -4.98
N ALA A 187 16.78 5.51 -4.33
CA ALA A 187 17.61 4.82 -3.35
C ALA A 187 18.90 4.25 -3.97
N LYS A 188 18.84 3.76 -5.22
CA LYS A 188 20.05 3.41 -5.99
C LYS A 188 20.99 4.62 -6.13
N ASN A 189 20.47 5.78 -6.49
CA ASN A 189 21.28 6.98 -6.72
C ASN A 189 21.85 7.55 -5.42
N THR A 190 21.09 7.51 -4.33
CA THR A 190 21.44 8.16 -3.05
C THR A 190 22.22 7.22 -2.11
N HIS A 191 21.85 5.94 -2.07
CA HIS A 191 22.44 4.94 -1.16
C HIS A 191 23.34 3.93 -1.86
N GLY A 192 23.48 4.00 -3.20
CA GLY A 192 24.31 3.06 -3.96
C GLY A 192 23.74 1.65 -4.02
N TRP A 193 22.42 1.50 -3.90
CA TRP A 193 21.78 0.19 -3.93
C TRP A 193 21.93 -0.51 -5.29
N PRO A 194 21.95 -1.85 -5.29
CA PRO A 194 21.94 -2.63 -6.53
C PRO A 194 20.66 -2.40 -7.33
N ASP A 195 20.70 -2.78 -8.61
CA ASP A 195 19.52 -2.72 -9.47
C ASP A 195 18.35 -3.50 -8.89
N ALA A 196 17.17 -2.88 -8.92
CA ALA A 196 15.92 -3.45 -8.43
C ALA A 196 14.99 -3.70 -9.61
N GLU A 197 14.53 -4.95 -9.74
CA GLU A 197 13.58 -5.39 -10.75
C GLU A 197 12.22 -5.65 -10.10
N LEU A 198 11.19 -4.94 -10.56
CA LEU A 198 9.81 -5.20 -10.15
C LEU A 198 9.29 -6.41 -10.91
N ARG A 199 9.15 -7.55 -10.22
CA ARG A 199 8.74 -8.80 -10.83
C ARG A 199 7.23 -8.93 -10.94
N ARG A 200 6.51 -8.48 -9.92
CA ARG A 200 5.07 -8.66 -9.80
C ARG A 200 4.44 -7.57 -8.97
N VAL A 201 3.23 -7.18 -9.34
CA VAL A 201 2.39 -6.26 -8.58
C VAL A 201 1.01 -6.88 -8.49
N GLU A 202 0.55 -7.10 -7.26
CA GLU A 202 -0.79 -7.58 -6.96
C GLU A 202 -1.53 -6.54 -6.12
N PHE A 203 -2.84 -6.45 -6.33
CA PHE A 203 -3.70 -5.49 -5.64
C PHE A 203 -4.80 -6.25 -4.92
N VAL A 204 -4.91 -6.03 -3.61
CA VAL A 204 -6.02 -6.52 -2.81
C VAL A 204 -7.00 -5.37 -2.63
N GLY A 205 -8.17 -5.48 -3.25
CA GLY A 205 -9.22 -4.47 -3.12
C GLY A 205 -9.74 -4.38 -1.68
N PRO A 206 -10.00 -3.18 -1.12
CA PRO A 206 -10.42 -3.03 0.27
C PRO A 206 -11.85 -3.54 0.53
N GLN A 207 -12.64 -3.81 -0.52
CA GLN A 207 -13.90 -4.53 -0.38
C GLN A 207 -13.66 -6.00 -0.06
N VAL A 208 -12.80 -6.66 -0.85
CA VAL A 208 -12.44 -8.07 -0.66
C VAL A 208 -11.74 -8.27 0.68
N GLY A 209 -10.82 -7.38 1.06
CA GLY A 209 -10.16 -7.46 2.36
C GLY A 209 -11.12 -7.36 3.55
N ARG A 210 -12.09 -6.42 3.49
CA ARG A 210 -13.13 -6.31 4.53
C ARG A 210 -14.05 -7.52 4.60
N GLU A 211 -14.39 -8.11 3.45
CA GLU A 211 -15.16 -9.34 3.37
C GLU A 211 -14.41 -10.49 4.05
N LEU A 212 -13.13 -10.69 3.70
CA LEU A 212 -12.25 -11.70 4.29
C LEU A 212 -12.11 -11.51 5.81
N ARG A 213 -11.95 -10.27 6.26
CA ARG A 213 -11.91 -9.93 7.69
C ARG A 213 -13.19 -10.32 8.40
N ASN A 214 -14.34 -9.92 7.85
CA ASN A 214 -15.63 -10.18 8.47
C ASN A 214 -15.91 -11.68 8.51
N GLN A 215 -15.61 -12.42 7.44
CA GLN A 215 -15.73 -13.87 7.40
C GLN A 215 -14.78 -14.54 8.40
N GLY A 216 -13.52 -14.09 8.50
CA GLY A 216 -12.56 -14.65 9.45
C GLY A 216 -12.90 -14.44 10.92
N ILE A 217 -13.63 -13.37 11.26
CA ILE A 217 -14.10 -13.10 12.63
C ILE A 217 -15.42 -13.82 12.94
N LEU A 218 -16.29 -14.00 11.94
CA LEU A 218 -17.63 -14.58 12.11
C LEU A 218 -17.70 -16.09 11.85
N SER A 219 -16.62 -16.70 11.32
CA SER A 219 -16.48 -18.15 11.11
C SER A 219 -16.08 -18.89 12.38
#